data_AF-A0A7Y5V4H5-F1
#
_entry.id   AF-A0A7Y5V4H5-F1
#
_cell.length_a   1.000
_cell.length_b   1.000
_cell.length_c   1.000
_cell.angle_alpha   90.00
_cell.angle_beta   90.00
_cell.angle_gamma   90.00
#
_symmetry.space_group_name_H-M   'P 1'
#
loop_
_entity.id
_entity.type
_entity.pdbx_description
1 polymer ?
#
loop_
_entity_poly.entity_id
_entity_poly.type
_entity_poly.pdbx_seq_one_letter_code
_entity_poly.pdbx_strand_id
1 'polypeptide(L)'
;MLDQPGKIRAYKLVDAEGHGPFNGGIRYELGETVECENAASTDPDEQCGAGINLATLPWCLANWREGYRVLLCEFTRKDIAAIPTATDGKFRVHRCKVIREVDLEPIFAAEREPATEEEASDA
;
A
#
# COMPACT_ATOMS: atom_id res chain seq x y z
N MET A 1 4.15 -4.74 14.52
CA MET A 1 4.24 -5.77 13.46
C MET A 1 5.03 -7.01 13.88
N LEU A 2 6.13 -6.87 14.65
CA LEU A 2 7.00 -8.02 14.98
C LEU A 2 6.35 -9.06 15.91
N ASP A 3 5.36 -8.67 16.70
CA ASP A 3 4.68 -9.57 17.64
C ASP A 3 3.49 -10.33 17.04
N GLN A 4 3.23 -10.17 15.74
CA GLN A 4 2.12 -10.83 15.08
C GLN A 4 2.43 -12.33 14.86
N PRO A 5 1.62 -13.26 15.40
CA PRO A 5 1.92 -14.70 15.38
C PRO A 5 1.62 -15.39 14.05
N GLY A 6 0.91 -14.70 13.13
CA GLY A 6 0.41 -15.30 11.89
C GLY A 6 0.63 -14.41 10.67
N LYS A 7 -0.26 -14.59 9.68
CA LYS A 7 -0.30 -13.77 8.47
C LYS A 7 -0.58 -12.32 8.84
N ILE A 8 0.25 -11.43 8.34
CA ILE A 8 0.16 -9.98 8.48
C ILE A 8 -0.34 -9.42 7.17
N ARG A 9 -1.17 -8.38 7.23
CA ARG A 9 -1.65 -7.67 6.05
C ARG A 9 -1.31 -6.19 6.11
N ALA A 10 -0.92 -5.65 4.97
CA ALA A 10 -0.66 -4.24 4.77
C ALA A 10 -0.98 -3.88 3.32
N TYR A 11 -0.77 -2.61 2.96
CA TYR A 11 -1.24 -2.08 1.70
C TYR A 11 -0.08 -1.71 0.79
N LYS A 12 -0.31 -1.85 -0.51
CA LYS A 12 0.60 -1.39 -1.55
C LYS A 12 -0.15 -0.38 -2.42
N LEU A 13 0.38 0.84 -2.50
CA LEU A 13 -0.04 1.82 -3.49
C LEU A 13 0.69 1.51 -4.81
N VAL A 14 -0.06 1.42 -5.90
CA VAL A 14 0.45 1.21 -7.27
C VAL A 14 -0.19 2.20 -8.24
N ASP A 15 0.47 2.42 -9.38
CA ASP A 15 -0.13 3.16 -10.50
C ASP A 15 -1.23 2.33 -11.21
N ALA A 16 -1.82 2.90 -12.26
CA ALA A 16 -2.89 2.25 -13.02
C ALA A 16 -2.44 0.90 -13.61
N GLU A 17 -1.18 0.82 -14.03
CA GLU A 17 -0.55 -0.34 -14.63
C GLU A 17 -0.10 -1.40 -13.60
N GLY A 18 -0.23 -1.10 -12.31
CA GLY A 18 0.12 -2.00 -11.22
C GLY A 18 1.59 -1.97 -10.81
N HIS A 19 2.35 -0.93 -11.16
CA HIS A 19 3.73 -0.76 -10.71
C HIS A 19 3.80 0.03 -9.41
N GLY A 20 4.79 -0.29 -8.59
CA GLY A 20 5.14 0.56 -7.45
C GLY A 20 5.58 1.95 -7.94
N PRO A 21 5.01 3.06 -7.45
CA PRO A 21 5.35 4.41 -7.91
C PRO A 21 6.77 4.86 -7.54
N PHE A 22 7.44 4.09 -6.68
CA PHE A 22 8.81 4.33 -6.24
C PHE A 22 9.70 3.15 -6.67
N ASN A 23 10.79 3.45 -7.37
CA ASN A 23 11.74 2.48 -7.96
C ASN A 23 11.19 1.56 -9.08
N GLY A 24 10.10 1.96 -9.75
CA GLY A 24 9.76 1.75 -11.17
C GLY A 24 9.79 0.34 -11.81
N GLY A 25 10.17 -0.72 -11.12
CA GLY A 25 10.52 -2.01 -11.76
C GLY A 25 9.66 -3.20 -11.38
N ILE A 26 8.81 -3.08 -10.34
CA ILE A 26 8.05 -4.22 -9.83
C ILE A 26 6.56 -4.02 -10.11
N ARG A 27 6.01 -4.93 -10.91
CA ARG A 27 4.58 -5.06 -11.18
C ARG A 27 3.93 -5.98 -10.15
N TYR A 28 2.74 -5.61 -9.71
CA TYR A 28 1.98 -6.33 -8.69
C TYR A 28 0.68 -6.85 -9.31
N GLU A 29 0.57 -8.17 -9.47
CA GLU A 29 -0.64 -8.80 -10.02
C GLU A 29 -1.41 -9.58 -8.96
N LEU A 30 -2.72 -9.66 -9.14
CA LEU A 30 -3.62 -10.31 -8.19
C LEU A 30 -3.31 -11.81 -8.07
N GLY A 31 -3.14 -12.29 -6.83
CA GLY A 31 -2.87 -13.69 -6.54
C GLY A 31 -1.38 -14.05 -6.61
N GLU A 32 -0.54 -13.18 -7.16
CA GLU A 32 0.89 -13.43 -7.27
C GLU A 32 1.64 -13.15 -5.97
N THR A 33 2.78 -13.84 -5.83
CA THR A 33 3.78 -13.49 -4.83
C THR A 33 4.84 -12.67 -5.51
N VAL A 34 5.01 -11.45 -4.99
CA VAL A 34 6.07 -10.55 -5.43
C VAL A 34 7.26 -10.74 -4.50
N GLU A 35 8.43 -10.91 -5.08
CA GLU A 35 9.70 -11.06 -4.36
C GLU A 35 10.70 -10.05 -4.90
N CYS A 36 11.55 -9.51 -4.03
CA CYS A 36 12.63 -8.65 -4.48
C CYS A 36 13.80 -9.52 -4.97
N GLU A 37 14.13 -9.44 -6.26
CA GLU A 37 15.25 -10.19 -6.85
C GLU A 37 16.60 -9.84 -6.18
N ASN A 38 16.76 -8.58 -5.80
CA ASN A 38 17.91 -8.12 -5.02
C ASN A 38 17.57 -8.10 -3.53
N ALA A 39 18.59 -8.26 -2.67
CA ALA A 39 18.41 -8.20 -1.23
C ALA A 39 17.72 -6.87 -0.85
N ALA A 40 16.53 -6.96 -0.27
CA ALA A 40 15.88 -5.79 0.30
C ALA A 40 16.79 -5.19 1.37
N SER A 41 16.93 -3.88 1.37
CA SER A 41 17.70 -3.19 2.40
C SER A 41 17.07 -3.45 3.76
N THR A 42 17.91 -3.86 4.70
CA THR A 42 17.55 -4.11 6.10
C THR A 42 17.89 -2.92 7.02
N ASP A 43 18.50 -1.87 6.48
CA ASP A 43 18.81 -0.64 7.20
C ASP A 43 17.51 0.16 7.42
N PRO A 44 17.01 0.33 8.66
CA PRO A 44 15.78 1.06 8.94
C PRO A 44 15.88 2.57 8.67
N ASP A 45 17.09 3.14 8.61
CA ASP A 45 17.30 4.58 8.39
C ASP A 45 17.27 4.95 6.89
N GLU A 46 17.40 3.96 6.00
CA GLU A 46 17.32 4.14 4.55
C GLU A 46 15.88 4.38 4.09
N GLN A 47 15.53 5.66 3.88
CA GLN A 47 14.23 6.03 3.36
C GLN A 47 14.09 5.63 1.90
N CYS A 48 13.04 4.88 1.58
CA CYS A 48 12.78 4.35 0.23
C CYS A 48 13.87 3.41 -0.33
N GLY A 49 14.60 2.72 0.55
CA GLY A 49 15.59 1.72 0.16
C GLY A 49 15.01 0.57 -0.68
N ALA A 50 15.93 -0.21 -1.28
CA ALA A 50 15.58 -1.36 -2.12
C ALA A 50 14.68 -2.36 -1.37
N GLY A 51 13.66 -2.89 -2.04
CA GLY A 51 12.72 -3.85 -1.46
C GLY A 51 11.26 -3.56 -1.79
N ILE A 52 10.38 -4.46 -1.34
CA ILE A 52 8.94 -4.28 -1.47
C ILE A 52 8.47 -3.38 -0.33
N ASN A 53 8.21 -2.13 -0.69
CA ASN A 53 7.69 -1.15 0.25
C ASN A 53 6.16 -1.31 0.37
N LEU A 54 5.69 -1.61 1.59
CA LEU A 54 4.29 -1.67 1.99
C LEU A 54 4.00 -0.56 3.01
N ALA A 55 2.73 -0.21 3.20
CA ALA A 55 2.32 0.85 4.10
C ALA A 55 0.97 0.59 4.77
N THR A 56 0.59 1.46 5.69
CA THR A 56 -0.76 1.52 6.24
C THR A 56 -1.75 2.08 5.21
N LEU A 57 -3.05 1.80 5.39
CA LEU A 57 -4.08 2.37 4.50
C LEU A 57 -4.09 3.91 4.53
N PRO A 58 -4.03 4.58 5.70
CA PRO A 58 -3.95 6.05 5.74
C PRO A 58 -2.78 6.61 4.93
N TRP A 59 -1.60 5.97 4.97
CA TRP A 59 -0.47 6.39 4.15
C TRP A 59 -0.77 6.27 2.65
N CYS A 60 -1.36 5.14 2.23
CA CYS A 60 -1.74 4.93 0.84
C CYS A 60 -2.75 5.96 0.36
N LEU A 61 -3.77 6.28 1.17
CA LEU A 61 -4.78 7.28 0.83
C LEU A 61 -4.20 8.69 0.75
N ALA A 62 -3.36 9.07 1.72
CA ALA A 62 -2.70 10.39 1.73
C ALA A 62 -1.75 10.62 0.53
N ASN A 63 -1.24 9.54 -0.08
CA ASN A 63 -0.35 9.58 -1.25
C ASN A 63 -1.05 9.15 -2.54
N TRP A 64 -2.34 8.86 -2.50
CA TRP A 64 -3.11 8.42 -3.65
C TRP A 64 -3.27 9.55 -4.67
N ARG A 65 -3.35 9.19 -5.95
CA ARG A 65 -3.59 10.09 -7.08
C ARG A 65 -4.60 9.46 -8.02
N GLU A 66 -5.28 10.26 -8.83
CA GLU A 66 -6.21 9.75 -9.82
C GLU A 66 -5.58 8.64 -10.68
N GLY A 67 -6.29 7.53 -10.85
CA GLY A 67 -5.82 6.33 -11.55
C GLY A 67 -4.97 5.37 -10.71
N TYR A 68 -4.53 5.76 -9.52
CA TYR A 68 -3.77 4.85 -8.65
C TYR A 68 -4.69 3.80 -8.02
N ARG A 69 -4.10 2.67 -7.64
CA ARG A 69 -4.80 1.54 -7.03
C ARG A 69 -4.16 1.18 -5.70
N VAL A 70 -4.95 0.61 -4.80
CA VAL A 70 -4.46 0.13 -3.49
C VAL A 70 -4.68 -1.36 -3.41
N LEU A 71 -3.60 -2.10 -3.20
CA LEU A 71 -3.61 -3.56 -3.10
C LEU A 71 -3.45 -4.00 -1.64
N LEU A 72 -4.18 -5.03 -1.24
CA LEU A 72 -3.99 -5.71 0.04
C LEU A 72 -2.95 -6.82 -0.14
N CYS A 73 -1.83 -6.68 0.54
CA CYS A 73 -0.73 -7.64 0.51
C CYS A 73 -0.67 -8.43 1.82
N GLU A 74 -0.31 -9.71 1.73
CA GLU A 74 -0.16 -10.62 2.87
C GLU A 74 1.26 -11.17 2.93
N PHE A 75 1.82 -11.22 4.13
CA PHE A 75 3.17 -11.69 4.41
C PHE A 75 3.25 -12.22 5.84
N THR A 76 4.42 -12.69 6.27
CA THR A 76 4.69 -13.12 7.64
C THR A 76 5.81 -12.31 8.24
N ARG A 77 6.01 -12.43 9.56
CA ARG A 77 7.14 -11.77 10.24
C ARG A 77 8.49 -12.04 9.57
N LYS A 78 8.71 -13.25 9.05
CA LYS A 78 9.98 -13.65 8.42
C LYS A 78 10.28 -12.88 7.13
N ASP A 79 9.26 -12.30 6.53
CA ASP A 79 9.38 -11.56 5.28
C ASP A 79 9.72 -10.09 5.51
N ILE A 80 9.68 -9.60 6.76
CA ILE A 80 9.98 -8.20 7.09
C ILE A 80 11.49 -7.95 6.95
N ALA A 81 11.85 -7.00 6.09
CA ALA A 81 13.23 -6.59 5.85
C ALA A 81 13.64 -5.45 6.80
N ALA A 82 12.80 -4.42 6.91
CA ALA A 82 13.05 -3.27 7.78
C ALA A 82 11.74 -2.64 8.22
N ILE A 83 11.69 -2.20 9.47
CA ILE A 83 10.64 -1.33 10.00
C ILE A 83 11.33 -0.04 10.43
N PRO A 84 11.30 1.01 9.59
CA PRO A 84 11.82 2.33 9.95
C PRO A 84 11.16 2.87 11.22
N THR A 85 11.96 3.43 12.12
CA THR A 85 11.46 4.07 13.34
C THR A 85 11.09 5.54 13.07
N ALA A 86 10.12 6.08 13.81
CA ALA A 86 9.64 7.47 13.65
C ALA A 86 9.18 7.85 12.22
N THR A 87 8.55 6.91 11.51
CA THR A 87 8.03 7.12 10.15
C THR A 87 6.50 7.14 10.09
N ASP A 88 5.98 7.40 8.90
CA ASP A 88 4.57 7.56 8.53
C ASP A 88 3.81 6.24 8.31
N GLY A 89 4.41 5.10 8.71
CA GLY A 89 3.79 3.78 8.62
C GLY A 89 4.17 2.98 7.37
N LYS A 90 5.14 3.45 6.59
CA LYS A 90 5.79 2.67 5.52
C LYS A 90 6.89 1.77 6.07
N PHE A 91 7.00 0.56 5.52
CA PHE A 91 8.02 -0.43 5.91
C PHE A 91 8.38 -1.32 4.71
N ARG A 92 9.41 -2.15 4.88
CA ARG A 92 9.96 -2.99 3.81
C ARG A 92 9.82 -4.47 4.12
N VAL A 93 9.47 -5.23 3.08
CA VAL A 93 9.47 -6.70 3.08
C VAL A 93 10.30 -7.24 1.93
N HIS A 94 10.81 -8.45 2.09
CA HIS A 94 11.47 -9.23 1.05
C HIS A 94 10.46 -9.79 0.04
N ARG A 95 9.28 -10.19 0.52
CA ARG A 95 8.22 -10.79 -0.27
C ARG A 95 6.83 -10.52 0.30
N CYS A 96 5.83 -10.50 -0.55
CA CYS A 96 4.43 -10.51 -0.14
C CYS A 96 3.53 -11.10 -1.24
N LYS A 97 2.38 -11.66 -0.85
CA LYS A 97 1.33 -12.09 -1.77
C LYS A 97 0.29 -11.00 -1.95
N VAL A 98 -0.08 -10.68 -3.18
CA VAL A 98 -1.21 -9.78 -3.48
C VAL A 98 -2.51 -10.58 -3.32
N ILE A 99 -3.37 -10.16 -2.39
CA ILE A 99 -4.59 -10.89 -2.03
C ILE A 99 -5.81 -10.37 -2.77
N ARG A 100 -5.95 -9.04 -2.84
CA ARG A 100 -7.05 -8.36 -3.52
C ARG A 100 -6.72 -6.90 -3.74
N GLU A 101 -7.45 -6.28 -4.64
CA GLU A 101 -7.56 -4.83 -4.69
C GLU A 101 -8.50 -4.33 -3.60
N VAL A 102 -8.25 -3.12 -3.09
CA VAL A 102 -9.13 -2.41 -2.18
C VAL A 102 -10.10 -1.59 -3.00
N ASP A 103 -11.39 -1.81 -2.75
CA ASP A 103 -12.43 -0.93 -3.26
C ASP A 103 -12.37 0.41 -2.50
N LEU A 104 -11.97 1.47 -3.22
CA LEU A 104 -11.79 2.81 -2.66
C LEU A 104 -13.05 3.66 -2.74
N GLU A 105 -14.02 3.30 -3.58
CA GLU A 105 -15.27 4.05 -3.74
C GLU A 105 -16.00 4.29 -2.42
N PRO A 106 -16.26 3.27 -1.58
CA PRO A 106 -16.95 3.49 -0.31
C PRO A 106 -16.14 4.34 0.69
N ILE A 107 -14.80 4.33 0.57
CA ILE A 107 -13.92 5.10 1.46
C ILE A 107 -14.02 6.59 1.09
N PHE A 108 -13.90 6.92 -0.20
CA PHE A 108 -14.01 8.31 -0.65
C PHE A 108 -15.44 8.86 -0.55
N ALA A 109 -16.45 8.01 -0.69
CA ALA A 109 -17.84 8.40 -0.47
C ALA A 109 -18.10 8.83 0.99
N ALA A 110 -17.45 8.20 1.96
CA ALA A 110 -17.60 8.54 3.38
C ALA A 110 -16.93 9.89 3.76
N GLU A 111 -15.99 10.38 2.96
CA GLU A 111 -15.35 11.69 3.17
C GLU A 111 -16.10 12.86 2.52
N ARG A 112 -17.06 12.58 1.62
CA ARG A 112 -17.92 13.60 1.03
C ARG A 112 -19.04 13.95 2.00
N GLU A 113 -19.10 15.21 2.43
CA GLU A 113 -20.32 15.71 3.09
C GLU A 113 -21.52 15.48 2.15
N PRO A 114 -22.69 15.07 2.67
CA PRO A 114 -23.86 14.91 1.83
C PRO A 114 -24.16 16.25 1.15
N ALA A 115 -24.33 16.23 -0.18
CA ALA A 115 -24.74 17.40 -0.93
C ALA A 115 -26.03 17.95 -0.30
N THR A 116 -26.02 19.21 0.15
CA THR A 116 -27.22 19.90 0.61
C THR A 116 -28.20 19.97 -0.54
N GLU A 117 -29.44 19.50 -0.34
CA GLU A 117 -30.52 19.37 -1.35
C GLU A 117 -31.01 20.71 -1.96
N GLU A 118 -30.28 21.81 -1.84
CA GLU A 118 -30.77 23.16 -2.16
C GLU A 118 -30.51 23.64 -3.61
N GLU A 119 -29.89 22.84 -4.49
CA GLU A 119 -29.63 23.24 -5.90
C GLU A 119 -30.57 22.59 -6.93
N ALA A 120 -31.63 21.89 -6.50
CA ALA A 120 -32.57 21.22 -7.40
C ALA A 120 -33.87 22.00 -7.68
N SER A 121 -33.97 23.30 -7.33
CA SER A 121 -35.21 24.07 -7.51
C SER A 121 -35.17 25.22 -8.53
N ASP A 122 -34.14 25.34 -9.37
CA ASP A 122 -34.12 26.34 -10.45
C ASP A 122 -33.65 25.72 -11.77
N ALA A 123 -34.55 24.98 -12.42
CA ALA A 123 -34.47 24.58 -13.83
C ALA A 123 -35.86 24.67 -14.49
#